data_AF-A0A4S4LUW7-F1
#
_entry.id   AF-A0A4S4LUW7-F1
#
_cell.length_a   1.000
_cell.length_b   1.000
_cell.length_c   1.000
_cell.angle_alpha   90.00
_cell.angle_beta   90.00
_cell.angle_gamma   90.00
#
_symmetry.space_group_name_H-M   'P 1'
#
loop_
_entity.id
_entity.type
_entity.pdbx_description
1 polymer ?
#
loop_
_entity_poly.entity_id
_entity_poly.type
_entity_poly.pdbx_seq_one_letter_code
_entity_poly.pdbx_strand_id
1 'polypeptide(L)'
;MFNYLSFLRPPPQQASSSLPVTITPQLANDLRTELSDSTQDIFYSWSLLTQLTSNYPTATKPRKLTTWRAESAYKEILVPLPPGLRDGQSYILVLTVHDQGVPHVVNLARPSCGARPLPVMSMPILFTRGRQDPGKQEQIQRVYRIPTSPGNQVFLTVTEQTSFDLDKKIWDSGIGLSSWIVDLASGVVECDGLQDLKSKLIETSTDVLELGAGTGIVALAIASAMPLLEHNISRNEKLFTFPAIRPQAVVLDWDEPLPDEVHAVEGGFDVIV
;
A
#
# COMPACT_ATOMS: atom_id res chain seq x y z
N MET A 1 15.06 -0.44 -9.27
CA MET A 1 13.71 -0.11 -9.74
C MET A 1 12.79 -1.29 -9.44
N PHE A 2 11.67 -1.07 -8.79
CA PHE A 2 10.68 -2.10 -8.51
C PHE A 2 9.70 -2.22 -9.67
N ASN A 3 9.04 -3.38 -9.72
CA ASN A 3 7.91 -3.59 -10.60
C ASN A 3 6.65 -3.69 -9.75
N TYR A 4 5.52 -3.26 -10.31
CA TYR A 4 4.25 -3.17 -9.64
C TYR A 4 3.22 -3.89 -10.49
N LEU A 5 2.46 -4.80 -9.87
CA LEU A 5 1.16 -5.13 -10.41
C LEU A 5 0.24 -3.93 -10.19
N SER A 6 -0.54 -3.61 -11.21
CA SER A 6 -1.58 -2.59 -11.19
C SER A 6 -2.76 -3.04 -12.05
N PHE A 7 -3.87 -2.30 -11.97
CA PHE A 7 -4.97 -2.48 -12.90
C PHE A 7 -4.97 -1.34 -13.91
N LEU A 8 -4.66 -1.63 -15.17
CA LEU A 8 -4.89 -0.68 -16.26
C LEU A 8 -6.39 -0.45 -16.46
N ARG A 9 -7.18 -1.52 -16.34
CA ARG A 9 -8.63 -1.46 -16.18
C ARG A 9 -8.99 -2.12 -14.85
N PRO A 10 -9.32 -1.34 -13.81
CA PRO A 10 -9.70 -1.88 -12.52
C PRO A 10 -11.05 -2.59 -12.59
N PRO A 11 -11.34 -3.47 -11.62
CA PRO A 11 -12.67 -4.06 -11.52
C PRO A 11 -13.73 -2.96 -11.26
N PRO A 12 -15.01 -3.22 -11.55
CA PRO A 12 -16.08 -2.27 -11.28
C PRO A 12 -16.32 -2.13 -9.77
N GLN A 13 -16.96 -1.03 -9.36
CA GLN A 13 -17.44 -0.86 -7.98
C GLN A 13 -18.55 -1.87 -7.64
N GLN A 14 -19.36 -2.26 -8.62
CA GLN A 14 -20.42 -3.25 -8.47
C GLN A 14 -20.33 -4.32 -9.57
N ALA A 15 -20.43 -5.59 -9.17
CA ALA A 15 -20.41 -6.73 -10.08
C ALA A 15 -21.64 -7.61 -9.93
N SER A 16 -21.95 -8.35 -11.00
CA SER A 16 -23.00 -9.37 -10.94
C SER A 16 -22.50 -10.56 -10.12
N SER A 17 -23.36 -11.10 -9.27
CA SER A 17 -23.11 -12.35 -8.53
C SER A 17 -23.14 -13.60 -9.41
N SER A 18 -23.44 -13.47 -10.72
CA SER A 18 -23.51 -14.59 -11.67
C SER A 18 -22.46 -14.55 -12.79
N LEU A 19 -21.72 -13.45 -12.95
CA LEU A 19 -20.77 -13.27 -14.05
C LEU A 19 -19.36 -13.01 -13.52
N PRO A 20 -18.30 -13.51 -14.19
CA PRO A 20 -16.91 -13.17 -13.87
C PRO A 20 -16.66 -11.65 -13.86
N VAL A 21 -15.63 -11.25 -13.11
CA VAL A 21 -15.18 -9.85 -13.08
C VAL A 21 -14.14 -9.63 -14.15
N THR A 22 -14.33 -8.62 -15.01
CA THR A 22 -13.35 -8.25 -16.04
C THR A 22 -12.33 -7.25 -15.48
N ILE A 23 -11.05 -7.48 -15.77
CA ILE A 23 -9.95 -6.57 -15.45
C ILE A 23 -8.91 -6.54 -16.57
N THR A 24 -8.00 -5.58 -16.55
CA THR A 24 -6.76 -5.60 -17.33
C THR A 24 -5.58 -5.42 -16.38
N PRO A 25 -4.82 -6.48 -16.03
CA PRO A 25 -3.64 -6.37 -15.19
C PRO A 25 -2.47 -5.81 -15.99
N GLN A 26 -1.69 -4.94 -15.36
CA GLN A 26 -0.46 -4.39 -15.90
C GLN A 26 0.70 -4.65 -14.95
N LEU A 27 1.87 -4.90 -15.52
CA LEU A 27 3.13 -5.03 -14.80
C LEU A 27 4.10 -3.96 -15.34
N ALA A 28 4.44 -2.99 -14.50
CA ALA A 28 5.23 -1.82 -14.89
C ALA A 28 6.02 -1.24 -13.71
N ASN A 29 6.87 -0.25 -13.96
CA ASN A 29 7.49 0.58 -12.92
C ASN A 29 6.44 1.42 -12.13
N ASP A 30 6.89 2.14 -11.11
CA ASP A 30 6.07 2.99 -10.24
C ASP A 30 5.27 4.06 -11.01
N LEU A 31 5.90 4.66 -12.04
CA LEU A 31 5.27 5.62 -12.95
C LEU A 31 4.30 5.00 -13.96
N ARG A 32 4.30 3.67 -14.10
CA ARG A 32 3.51 2.93 -15.10
C ARG A 32 3.84 3.31 -16.55
N THR A 33 5.03 3.85 -16.78
CA THR A 33 5.51 4.30 -18.10
C THR A 33 6.33 3.22 -18.79
N GLU A 34 6.99 2.36 -18.03
CA GLU A 34 7.83 1.28 -18.53
C GLU A 34 7.25 -0.05 -18.11
N LEU A 35 6.83 -0.85 -19.09
CA LEU A 35 6.34 -2.22 -18.85
C LEU A 35 7.51 -3.11 -18.43
N SER A 36 7.22 -4.12 -17.63
CA SER A 36 8.21 -5.14 -17.32
C SER A 36 8.52 -5.99 -18.56
N ASP A 37 9.80 -6.24 -18.80
CA ASP A 37 10.24 -7.18 -19.85
C ASP A 37 10.13 -8.65 -19.41
N SER A 38 9.83 -8.89 -18.14
CA SER A 38 9.78 -10.24 -17.58
C SER A 38 8.46 -10.95 -17.89
N THR A 39 8.55 -12.24 -18.21
CA THR A 39 7.38 -13.12 -18.25
C THR A 39 7.05 -13.56 -16.83
N GLN A 40 5.81 -13.34 -16.41
CA GLN A 40 5.43 -13.56 -15.01
C GLN A 40 4.05 -14.20 -14.89
N ASP A 41 3.95 -15.26 -14.08
CA ASP A 41 2.64 -15.79 -13.70
C ASP A 41 1.96 -14.83 -12.72
N ILE A 42 0.72 -14.45 -13.05
CA ILE A 42 -0.15 -13.66 -12.18
C ILE A 42 -1.17 -14.61 -11.55
N PHE A 43 -1.30 -14.51 -10.23
CA PHE A 43 -2.29 -15.21 -9.43
C PHE A 43 -3.29 -14.21 -8.86
N TYR A 44 -4.49 -14.69 -8.56
CA TYR A 44 -5.53 -13.89 -7.92
C TYR A 44 -5.99 -14.52 -6.60
N SER A 45 -6.53 -13.70 -5.72
CA SER A 45 -7.21 -14.12 -4.48
C SER A 45 -8.35 -13.17 -4.15
N TRP A 46 -9.32 -13.66 -3.36
CA TRP A 46 -10.46 -12.88 -2.90
C TRP A 46 -10.36 -12.66 -1.40
N SER A 47 -10.58 -11.43 -0.94
CA SER A 47 -10.66 -11.08 0.48
C SER A 47 -12.06 -10.54 0.80
N LEU A 48 -12.76 -11.15 1.76
CA LEU A 48 -14.10 -10.70 2.17
C LEU A 48 -14.00 -9.50 3.10
N LEU A 49 -14.75 -8.42 2.83
CA LEU A 49 -14.63 -7.16 3.56
C LEU A 49 -14.98 -7.27 5.06
N THR A 50 -15.88 -8.18 5.44
CA THR A 50 -16.31 -8.36 6.84
C THR A 50 -15.22 -8.96 7.75
N GLN A 51 -14.11 -9.47 7.18
CA GLN A 51 -12.99 -10.05 7.94
C GLN A 51 -11.87 -9.05 8.25
N LEU A 52 -12.02 -7.77 7.85
CA LEU A 52 -11.04 -6.70 8.12
C LEU A 52 -10.94 -6.29 9.61
N THR A 53 -11.77 -6.87 10.49
CA THR A 53 -11.65 -6.70 11.95
C THR A 53 -10.48 -7.49 12.53
N SER A 54 -9.97 -8.51 11.82
CA SER A 54 -8.70 -9.13 12.17
C SER A 54 -7.54 -8.21 11.72
N ASN A 55 -6.45 -8.17 12.48
CA ASN A 55 -5.24 -7.38 12.17
C ASN A 55 -4.56 -7.78 10.84
N TYR A 56 -5.18 -8.66 10.05
CA TYR A 56 -4.63 -9.27 8.87
C TYR A 56 -5.73 -9.46 7.81
N PRO A 57 -5.59 -8.92 6.58
CA PRO A 57 -6.57 -9.16 5.53
C PRO A 57 -6.54 -10.64 5.14
N THR A 58 -7.59 -11.39 5.48
CA THR A 58 -7.66 -12.81 5.10
C THR A 58 -8.10 -12.93 3.65
N ALA A 59 -7.25 -13.53 2.82
CA ALA A 59 -7.53 -13.81 1.43
C ALA A 59 -7.59 -15.32 1.18
N THR A 60 -8.37 -15.74 0.16
CA THR A 60 -8.35 -17.12 -0.33
C THR A 60 -6.94 -17.52 -0.79
N LYS A 61 -6.66 -18.82 -0.89
CA LYS A 61 -5.41 -19.31 -1.50
C LYS A 61 -5.24 -18.75 -2.92
N PRO A 62 -4.02 -18.30 -3.31
CA PRO A 62 -3.73 -17.86 -4.67
C PRO A 62 -4.06 -18.92 -5.71
N ARG A 63 -4.70 -18.49 -6.80
CA ARG A 63 -4.98 -19.32 -7.98
C ARG A 63 -4.39 -18.64 -9.20
N LYS A 64 -3.72 -19.41 -10.07
CA LYS A 64 -3.13 -18.86 -11.30
C LYS A 64 -4.25 -18.27 -12.16
N LEU A 65 -4.09 -17.00 -12.54
CA LEU A 65 -5.00 -16.26 -13.41
C LEU A 65 -4.52 -16.33 -14.86
N THR A 66 -3.25 -15.98 -15.08
CA THR A 66 -2.64 -15.92 -16.42
C THR A 66 -1.11 -15.97 -16.33
N THR A 67 -0.46 -16.13 -17.47
CA THR A 67 0.96 -15.81 -17.65
C THR A 67 1.05 -14.49 -18.41
N TRP A 68 1.55 -13.45 -17.76
CA TRP A 68 1.68 -12.11 -18.31
C TRP A 68 2.99 -11.94 -19.08
N ARG A 69 2.90 -11.21 -20.19
CA ARG A 69 4.01 -10.76 -21.05
C ARG A 69 3.68 -9.36 -21.56
N ALA A 70 4.69 -8.58 -21.94
CA ALA A 70 4.51 -7.22 -22.45
C ALA A 70 3.53 -7.14 -23.64
N GLU A 71 3.53 -8.14 -24.53
CA GLU A 71 2.62 -8.20 -25.67
C GLU A 71 1.15 -8.40 -25.26
N SER A 72 0.92 -8.93 -24.06
CA SER A 72 -0.41 -9.14 -23.48
C SER A 72 -0.83 -8.06 -22.48
N ALA A 73 -0.03 -6.99 -22.32
CA ALA A 73 -0.23 -5.98 -21.27
C ALA A 73 -1.60 -5.28 -21.30
N TYR A 74 -2.24 -5.24 -22.46
CA TYR A 74 -3.53 -4.59 -22.68
C TYR A 74 -4.70 -5.57 -22.78
N LYS A 75 -4.46 -6.87 -22.60
CA LYS A 75 -5.48 -7.90 -22.75
C LYS A 75 -6.41 -7.94 -21.54
N GLU A 76 -7.72 -7.86 -21.79
CA GLU A 76 -8.72 -8.10 -20.75
C GLU A 76 -8.78 -9.57 -20.33
N ILE A 77 -8.99 -9.79 -19.04
CA ILE A 77 -9.03 -11.11 -18.43
C ILE A 77 -10.25 -11.20 -17.52
N LEU A 78 -10.92 -12.35 -17.58
CA LEU A 78 -12.04 -12.70 -16.72
C LEU A 78 -11.53 -13.37 -15.45
N VAL A 79 -11.87 -12.80 -14.29
CA VAL A 79 -11.55 -13.33 -12.97
C VAL A 79 -12.76 -14.11 -12.47
N PRO A 80 -12.61 -15.40 -12.13
CA PRO A 80 -13.70 -16.19 -11.56
C PRO A 80 -14.18 -15.60 -10.22
N LEU A 81 -15.49 -15.75 -9.96
CA LEU A 81 -16.15 -15.24 -8.78
C LEU A 81 -15.56 -15.78 -7.45
N PRO A 82 -15.69 -15.03 -6.34
CA PRO A 82 -15.35 -15.51 -5.01
C PRO A 82 -16.05 -16.83 -4.65
N PRO A 83 -15.36 -17.78 -3.98
CA PRO A 83 -15.99 -19.01 -3.52
C PRO A 83 -17.05 -18.71 -2.45
N GLY A 84 -18.23 -19.32 -2.56
CA GLY A 84 -19.31 -19.15 -1.59
C GLY A 84 -19.97 -17.76 -1.60
N LEU A 85 -19.80 -17.01 -2.69
CA LEU A 85 -20.37 -15.67 -2.89
C LEU A 85 -21.87 -15.64 -2.57
N ARG A 86 -22.28 -14.66 -1.76
CA ARG A 86 -23.68 -14.33 -1.48
C ARG A 86 -24.00 -12.93 -1.97
N ASP A 87 -25.27 -12.73 -2.29
CA ASP A 87 -25.80 -11.43 -2.69
C ASP A 87 -25.58 -10.38 -1.59
N GLY A 88 -25.16 -9.18 -1.98
CA GLY A 88 -24.88 -8.06 -1.09
C GLY A 88 -23.50 -8.11 -0.40
N GLN A 89 -22.65 -9.10 -0.69
CA GLN A 89 -21.30 -9.16 -0.12
C GLN A 89 -20.31 -8.30 -0.91
N SER A 90 -19.38 -7.65 -0.19
CA SER A 90 -18.26 -6.93 -0.78
C SER A 90 -16.96 -7.71 -0.65
N TYR A 91 -16.24 -7.86 -1.76
CA TYR A 91 -14.93 -8.49 -1.79
C TYR A 91 -13.87 -7.57 -2.38
N ILE A 92 -12.63 -7.75 -1.95
CA ILE A 92 -11.45 -7.13 -2.54
C ILE A 92 -10.76 -8.17 -3.42
N LEU A 93 -10.44 -7.79 -4.65
CA LEU A 93 -9.63 -8.60 -5.55
C LEU A 93 -8.15 -8.31 -5.29
N VAL A 94 -7.39 -9.37 -5.03
CA VAL A 94 -5.92 -9.34 -4.91
C VAL A 94 -5.32 -9.87 -6.20
N LEU A 95 -4.34 -9.17 -6.76
CA LEU A 95 -3.41 -9.70 -7.76
C LEU A 95 -2.00 -9.78 -7.18
N THR A 96 -1.30 -10.86 -7.52
CA THR A 96 0.03 -11.13 -7.01
C THR A 96 0.84 -11.99 -7.98
N VAL A 97 2.15 -12.04 -7.78
CA VAL A 97 3.06 -13.00 -8.45
C VAL A 97 3.45 -14.15 -7.53
N HIS A 98 2.83 -14.24 -6.35
CA HIS A 98 3.07 -15.27 -5.35
C HIS A 98 1.98 -16.34 -5.42
N ASP A 99 2.38 -17.60 -5.49
CA ASP A 99 1.47 -18.76 -5.58
C ASP A 99 1.12 -19.36 -4.20
N GLN A 100 1.83 -18.96 -3.15
CA GLN A 100 1.64 -19.41 -1.76
C GLN A 100 1.71 -18.25 -0.76
N GLY A 101 1.36 -18.53 0.49
CA GLY A 101 1.56 -17.63 1.63
C GLY A 101 0.56 -16.48 1.67
N VAL A 102 1.07 -15.28 1.97
CA VAL A 102 0.28 -14.05 2.11
C VAL A 102 0.46 -13.20 0.84
N PRO A 103 -0.33 -13.44 -0.21
CA PRO A 103 -0.05 -12.92 -1.55
C PRO A 103 -0.09 -11.39 -1.67
N HIS A 104 -0.81 -10.73 -0.76
CA HIS A 104 -1.14 -9.30 -0.83
C HIS A 104 -0.26 -8.43 0.08
N VAL A 105 0.64 -9.02 0.88
CA VAL A 105 1.44 -8.29 1.86
C VAL A 105 2.89 -8.16 1.38
N VAL A 106 3.37 -6.92 1.36
CA VAL A 106 4.78 -6.58 1.16
C VAL A 106 5.46 -6.51 2.52
N ASN A 107 6.47 -7.34 2.78
CA ASN A 107 7.19 -7.32 4.04
C ASN A 107 8.38 -6.34 3.95
N LEU A 108 8.29 -5.20 4.65
CA LEU A 108 9.31 -4.15 4.60
C LEU A 108 10.62 -4.56 5.28
N ALA A 109 10.58 -5.50 6.23
CA ALA A 109 11.77 -6.03 6.89
C ALA A 109 12.45 -7.18 6.12
N ARG A 110 12.01 -7.46 4.88
CA ARG A 110 12.59 -8.56 4.10
C ARG A 110 13.70 -8.00 3.21
N PRO A 111 14.92 -8.57 3.21
CA PRO A 111 15.99 -8.12 2.30
C PRO A 111 15.63 -8.19 0.82
N SER A 112 14.64 -9.02 0.47
CA SER A 112 14.10 -9.16 -0.89
C SER A 112 12.88 -8.27 -1.14
N CYS A 113 12.63 -7.23 -0.34
CA CYS A 113 11.56 -6.26 -0.58
C CYS A 113 11.76 -5.64 -1.97
N GLY A 114 10.71 -5.59 -2.78
CA GLY A 114 10.78 -5.08 -4.16
C GLY A 114 11.51 -5.99 -5.17
N ALA A 115 12.09 -7.13 -4.75
CA ALA A 115 12.76 -8.06 -5.67
C ALA A 115 11.80 -8.80 -6.62
N ARG A 116 10.50 -8.81 -6.29
CA ARG A 116 9.43 -9.31 -7.15
C ARG A 116 8.37 -8.23 -7.31
N PRO A 117 7.58 -8.28 -8.39
CA PRO A 117 6.45 -7.39 -8.56
C PRO A 117 5.56 -7.25 -7.33
N LEU A 118 5.32 -6.01 -6.91
CA LEU A 118 4.50 -5.75 -5.73
C LEU A 118 3.02 -6.03 -6.03
N PRO A 119 2.32 -6.76 -5.13
CA PRO A 119 0.93 -7.12 -5.31
C PRO A 119 0.01 -5.90 -5.20
N VAL A 120 -1.19 -6.01 -5.77
CA VAL A 120 -2.20 -4.94 -5.75
C VAL A 120 -3.55 -5.46 -5.29
N MET A 121 -4.26 -4.63 -4.55
CA MET A 121 -5.62 -4.86 -4.10
C MET A 121 -6.56 -3.85 -4.75
N SER A 122 -7.71 -4.29 -5.21
CA SER A 122 -8.77 -3.41 -5.70
C SER A 122 -9.43 -2.64 -4.54
N MET A 123 -10.27 -1.66 -4.85
CA MET A 123 -11.30 -1.24 -3.90
C MET A 123 -12.36 -2.34 -3.75
N PRO A 124 -13.19 -2.30 -2.68
CA PRO A 124 -14.25 -3.27 -2.49
C PRO A 124 -15.21 -3.29 -3.68
N ILE A 125 -15.51 -4.49 -4.17
CA ILE A 125 -16.48 -4.77 -5.22
C ILE A 125 -17.74 -5.30 -4.54
N LEU A 126 -18.86 -4.58 -4.67
CA LEU A 126 -20.15 -5.04 -4.20
C LEU A 126 -20.75 -6.04 -5.20
N PHE A 127 -21.04 -7.26 -4.77
CA PHE A 127 -21.69 -8.26 -5.63
C PHE A 127 -23.19 -8.27 -5.40
N THR A 128 -23.96 -8.10 -6.46
CA THR A 128 -25.43 -8.11 -6.40
C THR A 128 -26.05 -8.94 -7.54
N ARG A 129 -27.32 -9.32 -7.41
CA ARG A 129 -28.12 -9.93 -8.49
C ARG A 129 -28.67 -8.90 -9.49
N GLY A 130 -28.60 -7.62 -9.16
CA GLY A 130 -29.19 -6.51 -9.92
C GLY A 130 -28.30 -5.98 -11.06
N ARG A 131 -28.82 -4.97 -11.76
CA ARG A 131 -28.14 -4.30 -12.87
C ARG A 131 -26.84 -3.65 -12.38
N GLN A 132 -25.76 -3.83 -13.15
CA GLN A 132 -24.46 -3.22 -12.90
C GLN A 132 -24.56 -1.70 -13.08
N ASP A 133 -24.25 -0.93 -12.04
CA ASP A 133 -23.71 0.41 -12.23
C ASP A 133 -22.18 0.28 -12.34
N PRO A 134 -21.59 0.43 -13.53
CA PRO A 134 -20.21 0.05 -13.81
C PRO A 134 -19.19 1.10 -13.33
N GLY A 135 -19.56 1.97 -12.38
CA GLY A 135 -18.68 2.98 -11.80
C GLY A 135 -17.26 2.44 -11.66
N LYS A 136 -16.30 3.13 -12.26
CA LYS A 136 -14.92 2.68 -12.28
C LYS A 136 -14.32 2.90 -10.89
N GLN A 137 -13.51 1.95 -10.45
CA GLN A 137 -12.66 2.22 -9.30
C GLN A 137 -11.53 3.14 -9.76
N GLU A 138 -11.25 4.18 -8.99
CA GLU A 138 -10.15 5.12 -9.27
C GLU A 138 -9.02 4.99 -8.23
N GLN A 139 -9.12 3.98 -7.38
CA GLN A 139 -8.21 3.74 -6.28
C GLN A 139 -7.80 2.27 -6.24
N ILE A 140 -6.61 2.02 -5.70
CA ILE A 140 -6.09 0.69 -5.40
C ILE A 140 -5.40 0.73 -4.03
N GLN A 141 -5.13 -0.44 -3.47
CA GLN A 141 -4.49 -0.56 -2.16
C GLN A 141 -3.28 -1.47 -2.21
N ARG A 142 -2.33 -1.17 -1.34
CA ARG A 142 -1.22 -2.07 -0.99
C ARG A 142 -1.11 -2.19 0.51
N VAL A 143 -0.69 -3.37 0.96
CA VAL A 143 -0.52 -3.67 2.38
C VAL A 143 0.94 -3.95 2.66
N TYR A 144 1.53 -3.19 3.57
CA TYR A 144 2.90 -3.34 4.02
C TYR A 144 2.92 -3.88 5.43
N ARG A 145 3.75 -4.88 5.68
CA ARG A 145 3.98 -5.46 7.00
C ARG A 145 5.24 -4.88 7.60
N ILE A 146 5.11 -4.43 8.84
CA ILE A 146 6.20 -3.90 9.66
C ILE A 146 6.26 -4.72 10.95
N PRO A 147 7.37 -5.40 11.25
CA PRO A 147 7.59 -5.96 12.58
C PRO A 147 7.83 -4.84 13.59
N THR A 148 7.18 -4.90 14.75
CA THR A 148 7.32 -3.85 15.79
C THR A 148 8.03 -4.34 17.05
N SER A 149 7.93 -5.64 17.35
CA SER A 149 8.69 -6.31 18.41
C SER A 149 8.69 -7.82 18.16
N PRO A 150 9.50 -8.62 18.88
CA PRO A 150 9.49 -10.07 18.71
C PRO A 150 8.08 -10.66 18.85
N GLY A 151 7.56 -11.24 17.77
CA GLY A 151 6.21 -11.81 17.71
C GLY A 151 5.08 -10.83 17.38
N ASN A 152 5.35 -9.53 17.33
CA ASN A 152 4.38 -8.49 17.00
C ASN A 152 4.67 -7.83 15.64
N GLN A 153 3.59 -7.42 14.99
CA GLN A 153 3.63 -6.82 13.67
C GLN A 153 2.41 -5.94 13.46
N VAL A 154 2.57 -4.93 12.63
CA VAL A 154 1.50 -4.06 12.16
C VAL A 154 1.42 -4.14 10.64
N PHE A 155 0.23 -3.84 10.12
CA PHE A 155 -0.05 -3.86 8.70
C PHE A 155 -0.54 -2.49 8.28
N LEU A 156 0.32 -1.79 7.55
CA LEU A 156 0.03 -0.51 6.97
C LEU A 156 -0.75 -0.71 5.67
N THR A 157 -1.92 -0.11 5.56
CA THR A 157 -2.66 -0.06 4.27
C THR A 157 -2.49 1.31 3.65
N VAL A 158 -1.96 1.35 2.41
CA VAL A 158 -1.79 2.58 1.64
C VAL A 158 -2.74 2.55 0.45
N THR A 159 -3.55 3.59 0.30
CA THR A 159 -4.39 3.81 -0.88
C THR A 159 -3.62 4.66 -1.90
N GLU A 160 -3.63 4.24 -3.17
CA GLU A 160 -3.14 5.01 -4.31
C GLU A 160 -4.32 5.40 -5.22
N GLN A 161 -4.22 6.51 -5.96
CA GLN A 161 -5.13 6.77 -7.07
C GLN A 161 -4.59 6.17 -8.38
N THR A 162 -5.50 5.74 -9.25
CA THR A 162 -5.14 5.20 -10.57
C THR A 162 -4.85 6.29 -11.59
N SER A 163 -5.11 7.57 -11.28
CA SER A 163 -4.78 8.73 -12.11
C SER A 163 -3.26 8.89 -12.30
N PHE A 164 -2.84 9.80 -13.19
CA PHE A 164 -1.43 10.05 -13.51
C PHE A 164 -0.73 11.00 -12.53
N ASP A 165 -1.45 11.54 -11.55
CA ASP A 165 -0.91 12.44 -10.54
C ASP A 165 0.22 11.78 -9.72
N LEU A 166 1.33 12.50 -9.60
CA LEU A 166 2.59 12.00 -9.03
C LEU A 166 2.52 11.80 -7.51
N ASP A 167 1.80 12.68 -6.83
CA ASP A 167 1.56 12.68 -5.38
C ASP A 167 0.62 11.55 -4.93
N LYS A 168 -0.07 10.89 -5.86
CA LYS A 168 -1.10 9.88 -5.54
C LYS A 168 -0.64 8.45 -5.75
N LYS A 169 0.65 8.25 -6.02
CA LYS A 169 1.29 6.95 -6.23
C LYS A 169 2.38 6.70 -5.21
N ILE A 170 2.65 5.43 -4.98
CA ILE A 170 3.82 5.02 -4.22
C ILE A 170 5.04 5.02 -5.13
N TRP A 171 6.14 5.53 -4.62
CA TRP A 171 7.43 5.61 -5.30
C TRP A 171 8.41 4.57 -4.77
N ASP A 172 9.32 4.10 -5.62
CA ASP A 172 10.38 3.17 -5.24
C ASP A 172 11.20 3.67 -4.04
N SER A 173 11.54 4.96 -4.03
CA SER A 173 12.28 5.62 -2.95
C SER A 173 11.51 5.58 -1.62
N GLY A 174 10.20 5.79 -1.64
CA GLY A 174 9.36 5.72 -0.45
C GLY A 174 9.34 4.32 0.17
N ILE A 175 9.24 3.28 -0.66
CA ILE A 175 9.33 1.88 -0.20
C ILE A 175 10.74 1.55 0.30
N GLY A 176 11.77 1.96 -0.44
CA GLY A 176 13.17 1.71 -0.09
C GLY A 176 13.56 2.35 1.24
N LEU A 177 13.20 3.62 1.44
CA LEU A 177 13.43 4.34 2.69
C LEU A 177 12.62 3.72 3.84
N SER A 178 11.34 3.39 3.62
CA SER A 178 10.52 2.70 4.62
C SER A 178 11.13 1.37 5.06
N SER A 179 11.63 0.57 4.10
CA SER A 179 12.32 -0.70 4.38
C SER A 179 13.61 -0.49 5.17
N TRP A 180 14.41 0.52 4.80
CA TRP A 180 15.63 0.88 5.51
C TRP A 180 15.38 1.35 6.96
N ILE A 181 14.34 2.17 7.19
CA ILE A 181 13.94 2.61 8.53
C ILE A 181 13.53 1.41 9.39
N VAL A 182 12.79 0.46 8.82
CA VAL A 182 12.40 -0.78 9.53
C VAL A 182 13.63 -1.60 9.91
N ASP A 183 14.61 -1.71 9.02
CA ASP A 183 15.86 -2.41 9.29
C ASP A 183 16.71 -1.67 10.35
N LEU A 184 16.74 -0.34 10.33
CA LEU A 184 17.38 0.51 11.35
C LEU A 184 16.73 0.30 12.73
N ALA A 185 15.40 0.34 12.81
CA ALA A 185 14.64 0.12 14.03
C ALA A 185 14.83 -1.30 14.59
N SER A 186 14.97 -2.28 13.70
CA SER A 186 15.19 -3.69 14.06
C SER A 186 16.64 -4.00 14.43
N GLY A 187 17.56 -3.03 14.32
CA GLY A 187 18.99 -3.23 14.58
C GLY A 187 19.70 -4.08 13.52
N VAL A 188 19.11 -4.26 12.33
CA VAL A 188 19.73 -4.97 11.20
C VAL A 188 20.81 -4.10 10.56
N VAL A 189 20.59 -2.78 10.53
CA VAL A 189 21.58 -1.80 10.08
C VAL A 189 22.35 -1.29 11.30
N GLU A 190 23.63 -1.62 11.36
CA GLU A 190 24.60 -1.02 12.30
C GLU A 190 25.65 -0.25 11.50
N CYS A 191 25.72 1.07 11.72
CA CYS A 191 26.73 1.91 11.10
C CYS A 191 27.14 3.03 12.06
N ASP A 192 28.44 3.30 12.12
CA ASP A 192 28.99 4.43 12.87
C ASP A 192 28.45 5.74 12.27
N GLY A 193 27.79 6.55 13.11
CA GLY A 193 27.16 7.82 12.72
C GLY A 193 25.64 7.79 12.59
N LEU A 194 25.00 6.61 12.59
CA LEU A 194 23.53 6.51 12.58
C LEU A 194 22.92 6.43 13.99
N GLN A 195 23.73 6.40 15.04
CA GLN A 195 23.24 6.24 16.41
C GLN A 195 22.38 7.42 16.86
N ASP A 196 22.78 8.66 16.54
CA ASP A 196 21.98 9.86 16.85
C ASP A 196 20.64 9.83 16.11
N LEU A 197 20.67 9.49 14.81
CA LEU A 197 19.46 9.39 14.00
C LEU A 197 18.53 8.27 14.49
N LYS A 198 19.08 7.10 14.83
CA LYS A 198 18.31 5.99 15.40
C LYS A 198 17.70 6.38 16.74
N SER A 199 18.47 7.02 17.62
CA SER A 199 17.96 7.45 18.93
C SER A 199 16.82 8.45 18.76
N LYS A 200 16.99 9.46 17.89
CA LYS A 200 15.93 10.41 17.56
C LYS A 200 14.71 9.75 16.92
N LEU A 201 14.88 8.94 15.89
CA LEU A 201 13.73 8.37 15.17
C LEU A 201 12.97 7.31 15.96
N ILE A 202 13.65 6.55 16.83
CA ILE A 202 13.09 5.31 17.40
C ILE A 202 12.98 5.35 18.92
N GLU A 203 13.90 6.03 19.62
CA GLU A 203 14.05 5.92 21.08
C GLU A 203 13.45 7.12 21.82
N THR A 204 13.32 8.28 21.17
CA THR A 204 12.77 9.51 21.75
C THR A 204 11.44 9.93 21.15
N SER A 205 10.69 10.76 21.89
CA SER A 205 9.59 11.52 21.30
C SER A 205 10.18 12.62 20.43
N THR A 206 9.79 12.65 19.16
CA THR A 206 10.53 13.38 18.12
C THR A 206 9.54 14.01 17.15
N ASP A 207 9.80 15.28 16.81
CA ASP A 207 9.04 15.98 15.79
C ASP A 207 9.65 15.71 14.41
N VAL A 208 8.86 15.07 13.55
CA VAL A 208 9.27 14.64 12.21
C VAL A 208 8.45 15.38 11.15
N LEU A 209 9.15 15.91 10.14
CA LEU A 209 8.54 16.52 8.96
C LEU A 209 8.92 15.72 7.70
N GLU A 210 7.94 15.13 7.00
CA GLU A 210 8.16 14.56 5.66
C GLU A 210 7.79 15.60 4.59
N LEU A 211 8.73 15.93 3.71
CA LEU A 211 8.52 16.85 2.61
C LEU A 211 8.20 16.07 1.32
N GLY A 212 7.24 16.56 0.53
CA GLY A 212 6.84 15.87 -0.70
C GLY A 212 6.22 14.48 -0.45
N ALA A 213 5.51 14.33 0.67
CA ALA A 213 5.08 13.07 1.24
C ALA A 213 4.23 12.17 0.31
N GLY A 214 3.52 12.75 -0.66
CA GLY A 214 2.66 12.03 -1.59
C GLY A 214 1.64 11.13 -0.88
N THR A 215 1.79 9.81 -1.01
CA THR A 215 0.93 8.83 -0.30
C THR A 215 1.20 8.74 1.21
N GLY A 216 2.31 9.31 1.66
CA GLY A 216 2.79 9.31 3.03
C GLY A 216 3.38 8.00 3.49
N ILE A 217 3.79 7.11 2.58
CA ILE A 217 4.30 5.79 2.96
C ILE A 217 5.48 5.86 3.94
N VAL A 218 6.37 6.86 3.81
CA VAL A 218 7.56 6.95 4.66
C VAL A 218 7.16 7.36 6.06
N ALA A 219 6.48 8.49 6.23
CA ALA A 219 6.01 8.82 7.55
C ALA A 219 4.88 7.89 8.00
N LEU A 220 4.29 7.04 7.16
CA LEU A 220 3.49 5.87 7.57
C LEU A 220 4.31 4.65 8.04
N ALA A 221 5.50 4.46 7.53
CA ALA A 221 6.41 3.45 8.04
C ALA A 221 7.01 3.93 9.35
N ILE A 222 7.43 5.20 9.38
CA ILE A 222 7.74 5.91 10.61
C ILE A 222 6.48 5.84 11.47
N ALA A 223 5.23 6.01 11.01
CA ALA A 223 3.89 5.90 11.70
C ALA A 223 3.59 4.71 12.50
N SER A 224 3.91 3.63 11.85
CA SER A 224 3.81 2.33 12.46
C SER A 224 4.77 2.28 13.67
N ALA A 225 5.61 3.32 13.79
CA ALA A 225 6.29 3.95 14.93
C ALA A 225 6.15 5.56 15.06
N MET A 226 5.10 6.24 14.49
CA MET A 226 4.65 7.70 14.38
C MET A 226 4.55 8.57 13.01
N PRO A 227 3.37 9.19 12.61
CA PRO A 227 2.68 8.97 11.28
C PRO A 227 2.61 9.96 10.04
N LEU A 228 1.87 9.64 8.91
CA LEU A 228 1.35 10.59 7.84
C LEU A 228 0.15 10.15 6.92
N LEU A 229 -0.84 10.95 6.44
CA LEU A 229 -1.30 12.23 6.96
C LEU A 229 -2.83 12.55 7.02
N GLU A 230 -3.79 11.90 6.35
CA GLU A 230 -5.22 12.09 6.76
C GLU A 230 -6.17 10.95 6.38
N HIS A 231 -6.34 10.63 5.09
CA HIS A 231 -7.06 9.41 4.68
C HIS A 231 -6.26 8.16 5.05
N ASN A 232 -4.97 8.14 4.73
CA ASN A 232 -4.10 7.07 5.16
C ASN A 232 -3.86 7.12 6.69
N ILE A 233 -3.91 8.29 7.36
CA ILE A 233 -3.98 8.30 8.85
C ILE A 233 -5.24 7.60 9.30
N SER A 234 -6.42 8.08 8.89
CA SER A 234 -7.70 7.60 9.42
C SER A 234 -7.85 6.10 9.20
N ARG A 235 -7.41 5.61 8.04
CA ARG A 235 -7.39 4.18 7.75
C ARG A 235 -6.47 3.37 8.66
N ASN A 236 -5.39 3.98 9.11
CA ASN A 236 -4.42 3.38 10.02
C ASN A 236 -4.56 3.92 11.46
N GLU A 237 -5.65 4.61 11.81
CA GLU A 237 -5.82 5.31 13.10
C GLU A 237 -5.69 4.37 14.29
N LYS A 238 -6.17 3.12 14.12
CA LYS A 238 -6.03 2.05 15.10
C LYS A 238 -4.57 1.69 15.45
N LEU A 239 -3.60 2.11 14.64
CA LEU A 239 -2.18 1.93 14.92
C LEU A 239 -1.63 3.00 15.89
N PHE A 240 -2.38 4.09 16.15
CA PHE A 240 -1.93 5.24 16.95
C PHE A 240 -2.70 5.29 18.27
N THR A 241 -2.09 4.74 19.33
CA THR A 241 -2.74 4.64 20.65
C THR A 241 -2.82 5.96 21.41
N PHE A 242 -2.03 6.97 21.03
CA PHE A 242 -2.04 8.30 21.67
C PHE A 242 -2.23 9.42 20.63
N PRO A 243 -3.00 10.48 20.94
CA PRO A 243 -3.20 11.60 20.00
C PRO A 243 -1.91 12.33 19.61
N ALA A 244 -0.98 12.48 20.55
CA ALA A 244 0.34 13.08 20.29
C ALA A 244 1.18 12.28 19.28
N ILE A 245 0.81 11.00 19.10
CA ILE A 245 1.46 10.09 18.17
C ILE A 245 0.70 9.90 16.87
N ARG A 246 -0.30 10.75 16.64
CA ARG A 246 -1.03 10.84 15.38
C ARG A 246 -0.48 12.06 14.64
N PRO A 247 -0.16 11.93 13.36
CA PRO A 247 0.46 13.00 12.62
C PRO A 247 -0.63 13.89 12.02
N GLN A 248 -0.25 14.93 11.30
CA GLN A 248 -1.22 15.94 10.89
C GLN A 248 -0.97 16.44 9.49
N ALA A 249 -2.03 16.43 8.66
CA ALA A 249 -1.95 16.87 7.27
C ALA A 249 -1.77 18.35 7.20
N VAL A 250 -0.61 18.78 6.69
CA VAL A 250 -0.35 20.18 6.43
C VAL A 250 0.07 20.32 4.98
N VAL A 251 -0.60 21.24 4.27
CA VAL A 251 -0.20 21.63 2.92
C VAL A 251 1.00 22.54 3.06
N LEU A 252 2.15 22.11 2.51
CA LEU A 252 3.37 22.91 2.44
C LEU A 252 3.67 23.17 0.96
N ASP A 253 3.54 24.43 0.56
CA ASP A 253 3.97 24.91 -0.75
C ASP A 253 5.36 25.53 -0.60
N TRP A 254 6.29 25.11 -1.46
CA TRP A 254 7.68 25.53 -1.41
C TRP A 254 7.87 27.00 -1.81
N ASP A 255 6.91 27.56 -2.54
CA ASP A 255 6.96 28.93 -3.04
C ASP A 255 6.21 29.92 -2.12
N GLU A 256 5.57 29.43 -1.05
CA GLU A 256 4.81 30.22 -0.08
C GLU A 256 5.48 30.22 1.31
N PRO A 257 5.10 31.15 2.21
CA PRO A 257 5.53 31.09 3.61
C PRO A 257 5.14 29.77 4.29
N LEU A 258 5.92 29.36 5.29
CA LEU A 258 5.62 28.14 6.05
C LEU A 258 4.26 28.28 6.76
N PRO A 259 3.45 27.21 6.78
CA PRO A 259 2.18 27.19 7.51
C PRO A 259 2.35 27.44 9.01
N ASP A 260 1.32 27.98 9.65
CA ASP A 260 1.33 28.27 11.10
C ASP A 260 1.60 27.00 11.93
N GLU A 261 1.12 25.84 11.47
CA GLU A 261 1.35 24.55 12.11
C GLU A 261 2.84 24.17 12.16
N VAL A 262 3.60 24.54 11.13
CA VAL A 262 5.05 24.30 11.05
C VAL A 262 5.79 25.29 11.94
N HIS A 263 5.34 26.55 12.00
CA HIS A 263 5.89 27.56 12.89
C HIS A 263 5.60 27.32 14.38
N ALA A 264 4.51 26.62 14.69
CA ALA A 264 4.08 26.32 16.05
C ALA A 264 4.96 25.28 16.76
N VAL A 265 5.82 24.55 16.05
CA VAL A 265 6.74 23.57 16.63
C VAL A 265 7.91 24.31 17.29
N GLU A 266 7.81 24.53 18.61
CA GLU A 266 8.86 25.18 19.39
C GLU A 266 10.17 24.37 19.35
N GLY A 267 11.26 25.02 18.90
CA GLY A 267 12.56 24.35 18.76
C GLY A 267 12.82 23.74 17.38
N GLY A 268 11.83 23.73 16.49
CA GLY A 268 11.93 23.15 15.15
C GLY A 268 11.77 21.64 15.12
N PHE A 269 12.11 21.01 14.00
CA PHE A 269 11.99 19.56 13.81
C PHE A 269 13.32 18.86 14.08
N ASP A 270 13.27 17.72 14.77
CA ASP A 270 14.44 16.88 15.02
C ASP A 270 14.89 16.14 13.75
N VAL A 271 13.93 15.81 12.86
CA VAL A 271 14.17 15.09 11.61
C VAL A 271 13.31 15.67 10.48
N ILE A 272 13.94 15.92 9.33
CA ILE A 272 13.27 16.22 8.06
C ILE A 272 13.58 15.07 7.10
N VAL A 273 12.53 14.52 6.48
CA VAL A 273 12.60 13.35 5.59
C VAL A 273 12.14 13.73 4.19
#